data_AF-A0A8H7VB87-F1
#
_entry.id   AF-A0A8H7VB87-F1
#
_cell.length_a   1.000
_cell.length_b   1.000
_cell.length_c   1.000
_cell.angle_alpha   90.00
_cell.angle_beta   90.00
_cell.angle_gamma   90.00
#
_symmetry.space_group_name_H-M   'P 1'
#
loop_
_entity.id
_entity.type
_entity.pdbx_description
1 polymer ?
#
loop_
_entity_poly.entity_id
_entity_poly.type
_entity_poly.pdbx_seq_one_letter_code
_entity_poly.pdbx_strand_id
1 'polypeptide(L)'
;MMNICFLLLFLLLIKSINTKIIHFNDNEIQYFGRWQKTVSDIQSVSSGAYLKTLAYGDEIRLKLSKPAVIYVQMNKNQQLLRKETIDQGSFFQINIDNIDMNATLTVVSDLTSTICLQEIEIMNHGTIYKQQQQQQQQQQQQQPLIEFVGHDLTLGLGTSQSLITSFPWIISNLLNTERSQIALPKAWLMDHQESLGMETLYFKGDDFYAPPHIITILLGEYDDQHFSTSYTTKLIMFLSNIRYRFPHAFIIVLSEPLGVLFQESQKAVYLMNDADENIVFIDTTGWVRYGPTAYTNPLHLNDKGQELFAHKLAPLLKAKLNGLPFPVQPNPNLPYDWQTIDIGQENTIGLEGSVSFDSAHVFTLWGSGQGPMVDNFRFVYQQLSNNGSIETTVESHAAFASCAKAGIMLREHLGHTSSHVMLGFSPKQGVLLLKNGHVVRSKKLSPPYRLRLQRQDLTIMASIASSTFPTTWESFFDIDIEMAPTIYLGLAVTSCDPSVVSVAKFSHVKLEGGIGRDGSYYTGGRLLLQNY
;
A
#
# COMPACT_ATOMS: atom_id res chain seq x y z
N MET A 1 69.46 33.69 37.53
CA MET A 1 69.21 33.32 36.12
C MET A 1 67.98 32.42 36.06
N MET A 2 66.80 32.98 36.29
CA MET A 2 65.54 32.24 36.40
C MET A 2 64.45 33.19 35.89
N ASN A 3 64.30 33.29 34.56
CA ASN A 3 63.20 34.07 33.95
C ASN A 3 63.00 33.88 32.43
N ILE A 4 63.31 32.72 31.84
CA ILE A 4 63.09 32.52 30.38
C ILE A 4 62.35 31.21 30.02
N CYS A 5 62.05 30.31 30.97
CA CYS A 5 61.36 29.06 30.64
C CYS A 5 59.83 29.05 30.84
N PHE A 6 59.22 30.13 31.35
CA PHE A 6 57.77 30.19 31.56
C PHE A 6 56.97 30.83 30.41
N LEU A 7 57.64 31.31 29.35
CA LEU A 7 56.98 31.94 28.21
C LEU A 7 56.71 30.99 27.02
N LEU A 8 56.98 29.69 27.18
CA LEU A 8 56.77 28.66 26.15
C LEU A 8 55.70 27.62 26.50
N LEU A 9 55.05 27.73 27.66
CA LEU A 9 53.93 26.85 28.07
C LEU A 9 52.56 27.54 28.05
N PHE A 10 52.45 28.68 27.37
CA PHE A 10 51.19 29.41 27.18
C PHE A 10 50.95 29.79 25.71
N LEU A 11 51.46 29.00 24.77
CA LEU A 11 50.74 28.80 23.52
C LEU A 11 49.58 27.85 23.85
N LEU A 12 48.50 28.41 24.40
CA LEU A 12 47.19 27.81 24.20
C LEU A 12 47.11 27.49 22.71
N LEU A 13 46.93 26.21 22.38
CA LEU A 13 46.33 25.82 21.11
C LEU A 13 44.97 26.51 21.05
N ILE A 14 44.93 27.76 20.60
CA ILE A 14 43.71 28.38 20.11
C ILE A 14 43.43 27.61 18.82
N LYS A 15 42.72 26.49 18.94
CA LYS A 15 42.05 25.87 17.82
C LYS A 15 41.18 26.97 17.21
N SER A 16 41.60 27.48 16.05
CA SER A 16 40.80 28.43 15.28
C SER A 16 39.45 27.78 15.00
N ILE A 17 38.39 28.30 15.59
CA ILE A 17 37.02 27.87 15.29
C ILE A 17 36.69 28.45 13.92
N ASN A 18 36.50 27.60 12.92
CA ASN A 18 35.94 28.02 11.65
C ASN A 18 34.46 27.66 11.65
N THR A 19 33.61 28.67 11.46
CA THR A 19 32.16 28.50 11.27
C THR A 19 31.83 28.67 9.81
N LYS A 20 31.20 27.66 9.21
CA LYS A 20 30.59 27.76 7.89
C LYS A 20 29.10 28.03 8.06
N ILE A 21 28.58 29.02 7.35
CA ILE A 21 27.14 29.33 7.30
C ILE A 21 26.61 28.88 5.95
N ILE A 22 25.53 28.11 5.95
CA ILE A 22 24.77 27.71 4.77
C ILE A 22 23.39 28.36 4.89
N HIS A 23 23.09 29.33 4.03
CA HIS A 23 21.80 30.00 4.02
C HIS A 23 20.73 29.11 3.37
N PHE A 24 19.46 29.33 3.72
CA PHE A 24 18.35 28.52 3.21
C PHE A 24 18.22 28.49 1.68
N ASN A 25 18.78 29.47 0.98
CA ASN A 25 18.76 29.60 -0.47
C ASN A 25 20.02 29.04 -1.15
N ASP A 26 20.98 28.50 -0.40
CA ASP A 26 22.18 27.89 -0.96
C ASP A 26 21.86 26.51 -1.56
N ASN A 27 22.50 26.20 -2.69
CA ASN A 27 22.35 24.90 -3.38
C ASN A 27 22.96 23.72 -2.61
N GLU A 28 23.55 23.97 -1.44
CA GLU A 28 24.09 22.95 -0.54
C GLU A 28 23.01 22.26 0.31
N ILE A 29 21.77 22.78 0.28
CA ILE A 29 20.62 22.19 0.96
C ILE A 29 19.67 21.61 -0.09
N GLN A 30 19.34 20.34 0.08
CA GLN A 30 18.31 19.65 -0.68
C GLN A 30 17.02 19.63 0.13
N TYR A 31 15.90 20.00 -0.49
CA TYR A 31 14.58 20.02 0.14
C TYR A 31 13.68 18.97 -0.50
N PHE A 32 13.00 18.20 0.33
CA PHE A 32 12.09 17.13 -0.05
C PHE A 32 10.72 17.32 0.60
N GLY A 33 9.65 16.97 -0.11
CA GLY A 33 8.31 17.44 0.20
C GLY A 33 8.08 18.86 -0.33
N ARG A 34 7.03 19.53 0.15
CA ARG A 34 6.66 20.88 -0.30
C ARG A 34 7.21 21.94 0.61
N TRP A 35 7.80 22.97 0.01
CA TRP A 35 8.40 24.09 0.69
C TRP A 35 7.95 25.40 0.05
N GLN A 36 7.80 26.42 0.89
CA GLN A 36 7.46 27.79 0.48
C GLN A 36 8.57 28.73 0.88
N LYS A 37 9.05 29.54 -0.06
CA LYS A 37 10.15 30.48 0.21
C LYS A 37 9.57 31.83 0.65
N THR A 38 10.14 32.43 1.66
CA THR A 38 9.84 33.82 2.05
C THR A 38 11.05 34.71 1.84
N VAL A 39 10.92 35.99 2.22
CA VAL A 39 12.03 36.95 2.20
C VAL A 39 13.12 36.63 3.22
N SER A 40 12.80 35.89 4.30
CA SER A 40 13.70 35.70 5.45
C SER A 40 13.93 34.25 5.85
N ASP A 41 13.17 33.31 5.28
CA ASP A 41 13.26 31.88 5.57
C ASP A 41 12.69 31.02 4.42
N ILE A 42 12.82 29.70 4.56
CA ILE A 42 12.05 28.71 3.80
C ILE A 42 11.23 27.85 4.77
N GLN A 43 9.98 27.58 4.40
CA GLN A 43 8.96 26.98 5.28
C GLN A 43 8.47 25.65 4.72
N SER A 44 8.49 24.60 5.54
CA SER A 44 7.91 23.30 5.17
C SER A 44 6.37 23.36 5.14
N VAL A 45 5.75 22.93 4.05
CA VAL A 45 4.28 22.97 3.87
C VAL A 45 3.66 21.59 4.05
N SER A 46 4.29 20.54 3.52
CA SER A 46 3.76 19.18 3.62
C SER A 46 4.22 18.47 4.90
N SER A 47 3.36 17.60 5.43
CA SER A 47 3.70 16.68 6.52
C SER A 47 4.96 15.86 6.22
N GLY A 48 5.90 15.79 7.15
CA GLY A 48 7.13 14.99 6.99
C GLY A 48 8.09 15.49 5.93
N ALA A 49 7.92 16.73 5.45
CA ALA A 49 8.92 17.44 4.67
C ALA A 49 10.26 17.46 5.42
N TYR A 50 11.34 17.34 4.66
CA TYR A 50 12.68 17.28 5.22
C TYR A 50 13.69 17.95 4.32
N LEU A 51 14.83 18.27 4.92
CA LEU A 51 15.98 18.75 4.22
C LEU A 51 17.19 17.87 4.47
N LYS A 52 18.11 17.87 3.52
CA LYS A 52 19.39 17.20 3.60
C LYS A 52 20.50 18.18 3.28
N THR A 53 21.59 18.12 4.03
CA THR A 53 22.83 18.82 3.67
C THR A 53 24.03 18.00 4.12
N LEU A 54 25.15 18.19 3.45
CA LEU A 54 26.42 17.62 3.87
C LEU A 54 26.90 18.37 5.10
N ALA A 55 27.26 17.64 6.15
CA ALA A 55 27.68 18.24 7.41
C ALA A 55 29.00 17.63 7.93
N TYR A 56 29.97 18.51 8.21
CA TYR A 56 31.31 18.16 8.66
C TYR A 56 31.76 19.14 9.74
N GLY A 57 31.71 18.74 11.00
CA GLY A 57 32.06 19.60 12.12
C GLY A 57 31.88 18.88 13.45
N ASP A 58 32.24 19.54 14.54
CA ASP A 58 32.00 19.00 15.89
C ASP A 58 30.63 19.46 16.43
N GLU A 59 30.09 20.53 15.85
CA GLU A 59 28.83 21.14 16.27
C GLU A 59 28.08 21.70 15.06
N ILE A 60 26.77 21.42 14.99
CA ILE A 60 25.87 21.98 13.97
C ILE A 60 24.76 22.76 14.67
N ARG A 61 24.44 23.96 14.17
CA ARG A 61 23.32 24.76 14.65
C ARG A 61 22.33 25.05 13.53
N LEU A 62 21.04 24.85 13.80
CA LEU A 62 19.96 25.25 12.90
C LEU A 62 19.34 26.54 13.41
N LYS A 63 19.27 27.57 12.59
CA LYS A 63 18.54 28.78 12.95
C LYS A 63 17.15 28.75 12.34
N LEU A 64 16.14 28.73 13.20
CA LEU A 64 14.73 28.74 12.81
C LEU A 64 14.08 30.07 13.17
N SER A 65 13.25 30.61 12.27
CA SER A 65 12.51 31.86 12.54
C SER A 65 11.30 31.64 13.46
N LYS A 66 10.84 30.40 13.61
CA LYS A 66 9.74 29.98 14.49
C LYS A 66 10.10 28.69 15.24
N PRO A 67 9.53 28.47 16.44
CA PRO A 67 9.66 27.20 17.12
C PRO A 67 9.09 26.03 16.30
N ALA A 68 9.76 24.88 16.34
CA ALA A 68 9.36 23.65 15.71
C ALA A 68 9.80 22.42 16.53
N VAL A 69 9.01 21.35 16.43
CA VAL A 69 9.45 19.99 16.76
C VAL A 69 10.04 19.38 15.50
N ILE A 70 11.29 18.93 15.59
CA ILE A 70 12.03 18.33 14.49
C ILE A 70 12.66 17.00 14.90
N TYR A 71 12.87 16.14 13.92
CA TYR A 71 13.70 14.95 14.05
C TYR A 71 14.98 15.16 13.27
N VAL A 72 16.10 14.85 13.89
CA VAL A 72 17.43 15.00 13.30
C VAL A 72 18.09 13.64 13.18
N GLN A 73 18.67 13.36 12.02
CA GLN A 73 19.39 12.12 11.74
C GLN A 73 20.72 12.43 11.06
N MET A 74 21.79 11.80 11.52
CA MET A 74 23.10 11.86 10.89
C MET A 74 23.37 10.56 10.15
N ASN A 75 23.43 10.60 8.82
CA ASN A 75 23.40 9.43 7.96
C ASN A 75 22.12 8.59 8.16
N LYS A 76 21.65 7.96 7.08
CA LYS A 76 20.38 7.21 7.07
C LYS A 76 20.34 6.02 8.06
N ASN A 77 21.49 5.57 8.55
CA ASN A 77 21.62 4.38 9.40
C ASN A 77 21.70 4.69 10.90
N GLN A 78 21.79 5.96 11.31
CA GLN A 78 21.81 6.32 12.73
C GLN A 78 20.41 6.62 13.25
N GLN A 79 20.27 6.70 14.58
CA GLN A 79 19.00 6.97 15.24
C GLN A 79 18.48 8.39 14.92
N LEU A 80 17.17 8.52 14.70
CA LEU A 80 16.49 9.82 14.66
C LEU A 80 16.34 10.34 16.09
N LEU A 81 16.83 11.56 16.32
CA LEU A 81 16.72 12.25 17.59
C LEU A 81 15.59 13.28 17.51
N ARG A 82 14.53 13.09 18.30
CA ARG A 82 13.47 14.09 18.47
C ARG A 82 14.00 15.27 19.26
N LYS A 83 13.74 16.48 18.78
CA LYS A 83 14.20 17.74 19.35
C LYS A 83 13.11 18.80 19.24
N GLU A 84 13.07 19.70 20.20
CA GLU A 84 12.05 20.73 20.31
C GLU A 84 12.73 22.07 20.61
N THR A 85 12.43 23.09 19.82
CA THR A 85 12.97 24.43 20.01
C THR A 85 12.02 25.24 20.90
N ILE A 86 12.55 25.87 21.94
CA ILE A 86 11.73 26.54 22.97
C ILE A 86 11.59 28.05 22.69
N ASP A 87 12.51 28.66 21.92
CA ASP A 87 12.60 30.12 21.73
C ASP A 87 12.61 30.56 20.25
N GLN A 88 12.04 31.73 19.96
CA GLN A 88 12.06 32.38 18.63
C GLN A 88 13.47 32.91 18.29
N GLY A 89 13.93 32.69 17.06
CA GLY A 89 15.22 33.22 16.57
C GLY A 89 16.47 32.63 17.25
N SER A 90 16.30 31.56 18.03
CA SER A 90 17.39 30.91 18.76
C SER A 90 18.01 29.80 17.94
N PHE A 91 19.34 29.74 17.93
CA PHE A 91 20.07 28.64 17.31
C PHE A 91 19.76 27.34 18.04
N PHE A 92 19.22 26.38 17.30
CA PHE A 92 19.03 25.02 17.75
C PHE A 92 20.35 24.26 17.62
N GLN A 93 21.01 24.01 18.74
CA GLN A 93 22.29 23.30 18.78
C GLN A 93 22.08 21.77 18.71
N ILE A 94 22.71 21.17 17.71
CA ILE A 94 22.84 19.72 17.55
C ILE A 94 24.29 19.38 17.88
N ASN A 95 24.50 18.83 19.08
CA ASN A 95 25.76 18.20 19.44
C ASN A 95 25.80 16.81 18.82
N ILE A 96 26.87 16.51 18.09
CA ILE A 96 27.03 15.25 17.39
C ILE A 96 28.40 14.70 17.74
N ASP A 97 28.41 13.63 18.53
CA ASP A 97 29.64 12.96 18.90
C ASP A 97 30.12 12.11 17.71
N ASN A 98 31.41 12.24 17.33
CA ASN A 98 32.09 11.46 16.28
C ASN A 98 31.43 11.51 14.88
N ILE A 99 31.66 12.59 14.15
CA ILE A 99 31.24 12.72 12.75
C ILE A 99 32.28 12.10 11.79
N ASP A 100 31.84 11.12 11.00
CA ASP A 100 32.58 10.63 9.83
C ASP A 100 32.74 11.72 8.77
N MET A 101 33.84 11.67 8.00
CA MET A 101 34.18 12.68 6.96
C MET A 101 33.15 12.83 5.81
N ASN A 102 32.04 12.06 5.79
CA ASN A 102 31.01 12.01 4.74
C ASN A 102 29.57 12.08 5.27
N ALA A 103 29.33 12.72 6.42
CA ALA A 103 28.02 12.67 7.05
C ALA A 103 26.95 13.55 6.36
N THR A 104 25.75 12.98 6.16
CA THR A 104 24.57 13.72 5.70
C THR A 104 23.68 14.03 6.90
N LEU A 105 23.46 15.32 7.16
CA LEU A 105 22.45 15.78 8.10
C LEU A 105 21.07 15.72 7.43
N THR A 106 20.12 15.03 8.06
CA THR A 106 18.71 15.05 7.67
C THR A 106 17.89 15.69 8.79
N VAL A 107 17.08 16.69 8.44
CA VAL A 107 16.17 17.37 9.39
C VAL A 107 14.75 17.24 8.89
N VAL A 108 13.88 16.69 9.72
CA VAL A 108 12.50 16.35 9.35
C VAL A 108 11.51 17.04 10.27
N SER A 109 10.42 17.58 9.72
CA SER A 109 9.35 18.16 10.53
C SER A 109 8.53 17.08 11.22
N ASP A 110 8.07 17.37 12.44
CA ASP A 110 6.93 16.66 13.03
C ASP A 110 5.62 16.98 12.29
N LEU A 111 4.60 16.13 12.43
CA LEU A 111 3.27 16.30 11.83
C LEU A 111 2.62 17.66 12.13
N THR A 112 2.90 18.19 13.31
CA THR A 112 2.25 19.41 13.83
C THR A 112 3.15 20.65 13.74
N SER A 113 4.36 20.51 13.19
CA SER A 113 5.36 21.55 13.18
C SER A 113 5.78 21.95 11.77
N THR A 114 6.09 23.23 11.61
CA THR A 114 6.67 23.78 10.38
C THR A 114 8.13 24.11 10.62
N ILE A 115 9.03 23.56 9.81
CA ILE A 115 10.42 24.02 9.76
C ILE A 115 10.43 25.37 9.04
N CYS A 116 10.81 26.44 9.74
CA CYS A 116 11.07 27.75 9.14
C CYS A 116 12.58 28.04 9.15
N LEU A 117 13.34 27.44 8.22
CA LEU A 117 14.80 27.50 8.21
C LEU A 117 15.32 28.84 7.67
N GLN A 118 16.25 29.45 8.41
CA GLN A 118 17.03 30.62 7.96
C GLN A 118 18.44 30.23 7.52
N GLU A 119 19.19 29.52 8.37
CA GLU A 119 20.56 29.12 8.08
C GLU A 119 20.99 27.91 8.91
N ILE A 120 22.01 27.21 8.41
CA ILE A 120 22.69 26.11 9.09
C ILE A 120 24.12 26.57 9.36
N GLU A 121 24.53 26.60 10.61
CA GLU A 121 25.92 26.85 11.00
C GLU A 121 26.62 25.53 11.30
N ILE A 122 27.79 25.34 10.71
CA ILE A 122 28.64 24.17 10.94
C ILE A 122 29.96 24.67 11.52
N MET A 123 30.22 24.31 12.78
CA MET A 123 31.43 24.70 13.50
C MET A 123 32.44 23.56 13.49
N ASN A 124 33.70 23.89 13.18
CA ASN A 124 34.78 22.92 13.11
C ASN A 124 36.02 23.43 13.87
N HIS A 125 36.64 22.52 14.60
CA HIS A 125 37.98 22.68 15.16
C HIS A 125 39.06 22.05 14.25
N GLY A 126 39.19 22.48 12.98
CA GLY A 126 40.20 21.93 12.05
C GLY A 126 40.29 22.57 10.65
N THR A 127 41.43 22.40 9.97
CA THR A 127 41.82 23.06 8.70
C THR A 127 41.48 22.27 7.41
N ILE A 128 40.85 21.10 7.49
CA ILE A 128 40.60 20.21 6.34
C ILE A 128 39.26 20.56 5.68
N TYR A 129 39.17 21.70 4.99
CA TYR A 129 37.91 22.14 4.37
C TYR A 129 37.96 22.26 2.84
N LYS A 130 39.14 22.33 2.21
CA LYS A 130 39.25 22.80 0.81
C LYS A 130 39.53 21.77 -0.28
N GLN A 131 39.92 20.52 0.01
CA GLN A 131 40.40 19.60 -1.03
C GLN A 131 39.40 18.55 -1.54
N GLN A 132 38.21 18.39 -0.95
CA GLN A 132 37.32 17.26 -1.28
C GLN A 132 35.95 17.62 -1.89
N GLN A 133 35.53 18.88 -1.88
CA GLN A 133 34.27 19.31 -2.53
C GLN A 133 34.27 19.08 -4.06
N GLN A 134 35.43 19.12 -4.72
CA GLN A 134 35.52 18.95 -6.17
C GLN A 134 35.43 17.49 -6.65
N GLN A 135 35.62 16.49 -5.78
CA GLN A 135 35.58 15.07 -6.19
C GLN A 135 34.22 14.40 -5.95
N GLN A 136 33.38 14.89 -5.04
CA GLN A 136 32.11 14.23 -4.70
C GLN A 136 30.85 14.80 -5.39
N GLN A 137 30.88 16.04 -5.90
CA GLN A 137 29.76 16.57 -6.70
C GLN A 137 29.55 15.81 -8.03
N GLN A 138 30.48 14.95 -8.44
CA GLN A 138 30.41 14.24 -9.72
C GLN A 138 29.77 12.84 -9.66
N GLN A 139 29.36 12.31 -8.49
CA GLN A 139 28.80 10.94 -8.42
C GLN A 139 27.66 10.70 -7.41
N GLN A 140 26.92 11.72 -6.93
CA GLN A 140 25.62 11.45 -6.30
C GLN A 140 24.54 11.37 -7.37
N GLN A 141 24.25 10.14 -7.83
CA GLN A 141 23.05 9.86 -8.60
C GLN A 141 21.84 10.25 -7.74
N GLN A 142 21.03 11.20 -8.22
CA GLN A 142 19.86 11.68 -7.48
C GLN A 142 18.91 10.49 -7.26
N GLN A 143 18.67 10.15 -5.99
CA GLN A 143 17.78 9.05 -5.64
C GLN A 143 16.37 9.35 -6.16
N PRO A 144 15.63 8.35 -6.67
CA PRO A 144 14.28 8.58 -7.16
C PRO A 144 13.39 9.01 -6.00
N LEU A 145 12.46 9.93 -6.28
CA LEU A 145 11.47 10.41 -5.33
C LEU A 145 10.16 9.63 -5.50
N ILE A 146 9.63 9.09 -4.41
CA ILE A 146 8.28 8.53 -4.35
C ILE A 146 7.38 9.47 -3.55
N GLU A 147 6.29 9.92 -4.14
CA GLU A 147 5.29 10.72 -3.43
C GLU A 147 4.14 9.85 -2.93
N PHE A 148 3.76 10.04 -1.67
CA PHE A 148 2.69 9.35 -0.99
C PHE A 148 1.59 10.36 -0.63
N VAL A 149 0.45 10.24 -1.27
CA VAL A 149 -0.73 11.07 -1.10
C VAL A 149 -1.77 10.31 -0.30
N GLY A 150 -2.33 10.90 0.75
CA GLY A 150 -3.40 10.23 1.47
C GLY A 150 -3.81 10.86 2.80
N HIS A 151 -4.24 10.01 3.72
CA HIS A 151 -4.78 10.39 5.02
C HIS A 151 -3.96 9.78 6.18
N ASP A 152 -4.61 9.54 7.32
CA ASP A 152 -4.09 9.01 8.57
C ASP A 152 -3.11 7.84 8.41
N LEU A 153 -3.42 6.87 7.53
CA LEU A 153 -2.53 5.73 7.29
C LEU A 153 -1.20 6.15 6.64
N THR A 154 -1.24 7.13 5.74
CA THR A 154 -0.06 7.72 5.09
C THR A 154 0.77 8.54 6.07
N LEU A 155 0.14 9.09 7.12
CA LEU A 155 0.78 9.81 8.21
C LEU A 155 1.26 8.91 9.35
N GLY A 156 0.91 7.61 9.31
CA GLY A 156 1.21 6.67 10.39
C GLY A 156 0.42 6.92 11.67
N LEU A 157 -0.72 7.62 11.63
CA LEU A 157 -1.52 7.82 12.84
C LEU A 157 -1.98 6.45 13.39
N GLY A 158 -1.89 6.26 14.71
CA GLY A 158 -2.13 4.97 15.36
C GLY A 158 -0.87 4.13 15.60
N THR A 159 0.29 4.59 15.15
CA THR A 159 1.60 3.99 15.48
C THR A 159 2.29 4.68 16.66
N SER A 160 3.38 4.08 17.14
CA SER A 160 4.20 4.64 18.22
C SER A 160 4.90 5.96 17.88
N GLN A 161 5.19 6.25 16.61
CA GLN A 161 6.00 7.41 16.19
C GLN A 161 5.48 8.10 14.91
N SER A 162 4.20 7.90 14.58
CA SER A 162 3.51 8.54 13.46
C SER A 162 4.29 8.46 12.14
N LEU A 163 4.74 9.59 11.59
CA LEU A 163 5.48 9.65 10.31
C LEU A 163 6.68 8.71 10.27
N ILE A 164 7.40 8.57 11.38
CA ILE A 164 8.66 7.82 11.43
C ILE A 164 8.41 6.31 11.28
N THR A 165 7.26 5.81 11.73
CA THR A 165 6.87 4.39 11.61
C THR A 165 5.74 4.18 10.61
N SER A 166 5.44 5.19 9.79
CA SER A 166 4.48 5.11 8.68
C SER A 166 5.00 4.26 7.52
N PHE A 167 4.10 3.62 6.76
CA PHE A 167 4.51 2.81 5.60
C PHE A 167 5.35 3.60 4.56
N PRO A 168 5.10 4.89 4.26
CA PRO A 168 5.97 5.67 3.36
C PRO A 168 7.42 5.75 3.85
N TRP A 169 7.61 5.92 5.16
CA TRP A 169 8.93 5.99 5.77
C TRP A 169 9.66 4.65 5.66
N ILE A 170 8.98 3.57 6.05
CA ILE A 170 9.51 2.20 5.99
C ILE A 170 9.92 1.86 4.54
N ILE A 171 9.07 2.15 3.56
CA ILE A 171 9.36 1.91 2.13
C ILE A 171 10.60 2.70 1.68
N SER A 172 10.67 4.00 2.01
CA SER A 172 11.80 4.85 1.60
C SER A 172 13.15 4.34 2.14
N ASN A 173 13.13 3.71 3.32
CA ASN A 173 14.29 3.02 3.89
C ASN A 173 14.59 1.71 3.16
N LEU A 174 13.60 0.85 2.97
CA LEU A 174 13.75 -0.44 2.28
C LEU A 174 14.29 -0.31 0.86
N LEU A 175 13.88 0.74 0.15
CA LEU A 175 14.20 0.94 -1.28
C LEU A 175 15.35 1.91 -1.53
N ASN A 176 15.86 2.53 -0.46
CA ASN A 176 16.83 3.63 -0.57
C ASN A 176 16.41 4.75 -1.54
N THR A 177 15.18 5.25 -1.35
CA THR A 177 14.61 6.33 -2.16
C THR A 177 14.37 7.59 -1.32
N GLU A 178 14.17 8.71 -2.01
CA GLU A 178 13.61 9.92 -1.39
C GLU A 178 12.08 9.78 -1.33
N ARG A 179 11.45 10.57 -0.44
CA ARG A 179 9.99 10.57 -0.28
C ARG A 179 9.40 11.97 -0.20
N SER A 180 8.15 12.09 -0.62
CA SER A 180 7.27 13.22 -0.32
C SER A 180 5.98 12.66 0.28
N GLN A 181 5.48 13.25 1.37
CA GLN A 181 4.21 12.83 1.99
C GLN A 181 3.22 13.98 1.93
N ILE A 182 2.28 13.92 0.99
CA ILE A 182 1.23 14.92 0.82
C ILE A 182 -0.05 14.36 1.43
N ALA A 183 -0.13 14.42 2.75
CA ALA A 183 -1.23 13.85 3.51
C ALA A 183 -1.65 14.75 4.67
N LEU A 184 -2.94 14.68 5.01
CA LEU A 184 -3.57 15.41 6.10
C LEU A 184 -4.37 14.46 6.99
N PRO A 185 -4.50 14.74 8.29
CA PRO A 185 -5.40 13.98 9.15
C PRO A 185 -6.82 14.03 8.59
N LYS A 186 -7.45 12.87 8.47
CA LYS A 186 -8.80 12.69 7.91
C LYS A 186 -8.97 13.29 6.51
N ALA A 187 -7.94 13.22 5.68
CA ALA A 187 -8.04 13.70 4.30
C ALA A 187 -9.05 12.89 3.48
N TRP A 188 -9.92 13.59 2.77
CA TRP A 188 -10.84 13.07 1.77
C TRP A 188 -10.51 13.69 0.40
N LEU A 189 -11.06 13.13 -0.68
CA LEU A 189 -10.79 13.58 -2.04
C LEU A 189 -11.60 14.82 -2.42
N MET A 190 -12.93 14.78 -2.22
CA MET A 190 -13.87 15.75 -2.81
C MET A 190 -13.96 17.08 -2.04
N ASP A 191 -14.04 18.20 -2.75
CA ASP A 191 -14.38 19.48 -2.13
C ASP A 191 -15.84 19.48 -1.66
N HIS A 192 -16.06 20.01 -0.46
CA HIS A 192 -17.37 20.27 0.12
C HIS A 192 -17.58 21.77 0.31
N GLN A 193 -18.82 22.18 0.60
CA GLN A 193 -19.22 23.60 0.62
C GLN A 193 -18.35 24.47 1.54
N GLU A 194 -17.87 23.93 2.66
CA GLU A 194 -17.11 24.67 3.68
C GLU A 194 -15.70 24.11 3.92
N SER A 195 -15.29 23.07 3.20
CA SER A 195 -14.02 22.39 3.42
C SER A 195 -13.45 21.85 2.11
N LEU A 196 -12.15 22.04 1.92
CA LEU A 196 -11.45 21.61 0.71
C LEU A 196 -10.93 20.18 0.90
N GLY A 197 -11.11 19.35 -0.13
CA GLY A 197 -10.55 18.01 -0.23
C GLY A 197 -9.21 18.02 -0.95
N MET A 198 -8.64 16.83 -1.11
CA MET A 198 -7.36 16.64 -1.78
C MET A 198 -7.39 17.01 -3.27
N GLU A 199 -8.56 17.02 -3.92
CA GLU A 199 -8.69 17.50 -5.30
C GLU A 199 -8.22 18.95 -5.48
N THR A 200 -8.32 19.77 -4.42
CA THR A 200 -7.83 21.15 -4.39
C THR A 200 -6.55 21.27 -3.56
N LEU A 201 -6.49 20.67 -2.36
CA LEU A 201 -5.37 20.84 -1.44
C LEU A 201 -4.06 20.25 -1.96
N TYR A 202 -4.12 19.17 -2.74
CA TYR A 202 -2.94 18.59 -3.37
C TYR A 202 -2.28 19.56 -4.36
N PHE A 203 -2.93 20.58 -4.89
CA PHE A 203 -2.29 21.51 -5.83
C PHE A 203 -1.83 22.82 -5.17
N LYS A 204 -1.77 22.88 -3.84
CA LYS A 204 -1.28 24.05 -3.09
C LYS A 204 0.19 23.90 -2.64
N GLY A 205 0.93 25.02 -2.63
CA GLY A 205 2.25 25.19 -1.98
C GLY A 205 3.46 24.82 -2.86
N ASP A 206 3.83 25.69 -3.80
CA ASP A 206 4.50 25.28 -5.05
C ASP A 206 5.78 26.05 -5.43
N ASP A 207 6.57 26.54 -4.46
CA ASP A 207 7.77 27.32 -4.78
C ASP A 207 9.03 26.45 -5.01
N PHE A 208 9.15 25.30 -4.32
CA PHE A 208 10.32 24.41 -4.45
C PHE A 208 9.95 22.94 -4.26
N TYR A 209 10.12 22.13 -5.31
CA TYR A 209 9.70 20.73 -5.34
C TYR A 209 10.43 19.92 -6.43
N ALA A 210 10.92 18.73 -6.09
CA ALA A 210 11.50 17.78 -7.06
C ALA A 210 10.39 16.87 -7.63
N PRO A 211 10.34 16.62 -8.96
CA PRO A 211 9.27 15.83 -9.55
C PRO A 211 9.35 14.34 -9.12
N PRO A 212 8.22 13.71 -8.74
CA PRO A 212 8.19 12.32 -8.30
C PRO A 212 8.27 11.37 -9.49
N HIS A 213 8.94 10.24 -9.30
CA HIS A 213 8.96 9.15 -10.27
C HIS A 213 7.71 8.27 -10.14
N ILE A 214 7.25 8.08 -8.90
CA ILE A 214 6.03 7.33 -8.57
C ILE A 214 5.18 8.18 -7.63
N ILE A 215 3.88 8.22 -7.85
CA ILE A 215 2.89 8.83 -6.97
C ILE A 215 1.93 7.73 -6.52
N THR A 216 1.87 7.45 -5.22
CA THR A 216 0.88 6.54 -4.63
C THR A 216 -0.23 7.34 -3.98
N ILE A 217 -1.48 6.98 -4.22
CA ILE A 217 -2.67 7.67 -3.70
C ILE A 217 -3.48 6.69 -2.87
N LEU A 218 -3.72 7.03 -1.60
CA LEU A 218 -4.56 6.30 -0.66
C LEU A 218 -5.60 7.27 -0.07
N LEU A 219 -6.75 7.34 -0.73
CA LEU A 219 -7.87 8.22 -0.39
C LEU A 219 -9.18 7.48 -0.61
N GLY A 220 -10.22 7.88 0.13
CA GLY A 220 -11.57 7.32 0.04
C GLY A 220 -12.17 6.99 1.40
N GLU A 221 -11.34 6.64 2.40
CA GLU A 221 -11.82 6.28 3.74
C GLU A 221 -12.72 7.35 4.37
N TYR A 222 -12.40 8.63 4.12
CA TYR A 222 -13.10 9.77 4.69
C TYR A 222 -14.07 10.48 3.72
N ASP A 223 -14.23 9.96 2.51
CA ASP A 223 -15.20 10.48 1.53
C ASP A 223 -16.61 9.94 1.82
N ASP A 224 -17.63 10.74 1.49
CA ASP A 224 -19.03 10.34 1.71
C ASP A 224 -19.47 9.27 0.70
N GLN A 225 -19.73 8.06 1.21
CA GLN A 225 -20.14 6.90 0.43
C GLN A 225 -21.53 7.06 -0.21
N HIS A 226 -22.38 7.98 0.27
CA HIS A 226 -23.67 8.27 -0.37
C HIS A 226 -23.50 8.94 -1.75
N PHE A 227 -22.32 9.49 -2.04
CA PHE A 227 -21.99 10.16 -3.30
C PHE A 227 -20.91 9.40 -4.09
N SER A 228 -20.92 8.06 -4.03
CA SER A 228 -19.94 7.18 -4.69
C SER A 228 -19.70 7.46 -6.19
N THR A 229 -20.75 7.76 -6.95
CA THR A 229 -20.63 8.12 -8.38
C THR A 229 -19.90 9.45 -8.57
N SER A 230 -20.15 10.43 -7.68
CA SER A 230 -19.42 11.70 -7.67
C SER A 230 -17.96 11.47 -7.32
N TYR A 231 -17.65 10.62 -6.34
CA TYR A 231 -16.28 10.26 -5.98
C TYR A 231 -15.51 9.68 -7.17
N THR A 232 -16.08 8.73 -7.91
CA THR A 232 -15.45 8.16 -9.12
C THR A 232 -15.09 9.26 -10.12
N THR A 233 -16.02 10.18 -10.39
CA THR A 233 -15.81 11.30 -11.33
C THR A 233 -14.72 12.25 -10.83
N LYS A 234 -14.73 12.57 -9.53
CA LYS A 234 -13.74 13.44 -8.90
C LYS A 234 -12.35 12.81 -8.90
N LEU A 235 -12.24 11.50 -8.71
CA LEU A 235 -10.96 10.79 -8.80
C LEU A 235 -10.40 10.81 -10.22
N ILE A 236 -11.24 10.62 -11.24
CA ILE A 236 -10.83 10.78 -12.65
C ILE A 236 -10.26 12.19 -12.92
N MET A 237 -10.95 13.24 -12.45
CA MET A 237 -10.48 14.62 -12.60
C MET A 237 -9.18 14.86 -11.84
N PHE A 238 -9.08 14.34 -10.61
CA PHE A 238 -7.89 14.47 -9.79
C PHE A 238 -6.67 13.82 -10.44
N LEU A 239 -6.80 12.58 -10.92
CA LEU A 239 -5.76 11.86 -11.64
C LEU A 239 -5.35 12.58 -12.93
N SER A 240 -6.32 13.14 -13.67
CA SER A 240 -6.05 13.94 -14.88
C SER A 240 -5.22 15.19 -14.55
N ASN A 241 -5.54 15.88 -13.47
CA ASN A 241 -4.79 17.06 -13.01
C ASN A 241 -3.39 16.69 -12.51
N ILE A 242 -3.22 15.54 -11.84
CA ILE A 242 -1.90 15.01 -11.47
C ILE A 242 -1.09 14.70 -12.72
N ARG A 243 -1.65 14.00 -13.71
CA ARG A 243 -0.96 13.70 -14.97
C ARG A 243 -0.53 14.97 -15.70
N TYR A 244 -1.39 15.99 -15.75
CA TYR A 244 -1.05 17.27 -16.34
C TYR A 244 0.14 17.94 -15.63
N ARG A 245 0.17 17.89 -14.28
CA ARG A 245 1.26 18.43 -13.46
C ARG A 245 2.56 17.61 -13.57
N PHE A 246 2.43 16.28 -13.66
CA PHE A 246 3.54 15.33 -13.67
C PHE A 246 3.43 14.34 -14.85
N PRO A 247 3.77 14.79 -16.08
CA PRO A 247 3.52 14.02 -17.30
C PRO A 247 4.17 12.63 -17.34
N HIS A 248 5.27 12.43 -16.60
CA HIS A 248 6.04 11.19 -16.61
C HIS A 248 5.93 10.34 -15.35
N ALA A 249 5.20 10.80 -14.32
CA ALA A 249 5.07 10.04 -13.07
C ALA A 249 4.26 8.75 -13.29
N PHE A 250 4.66 7.65 -12.66
CA PHE A 250 3.81 6.47 -12.58
C PHE A 250 2.83 6.63 -11.41
N ILE A 251 1.53 6.58 -11.68
CA ILE A 251 0.50 6.86 -10.68
C ILE A 251 -0.13 5.54 -10.24
N ILE A 252 -0.17 5.33 -8.93
CA ILE A 252 -0.71 4.14 -8.30
C ILE A 252 -1.85 4.57 -7.37
N VAL A 253 -3.06 4.11 -7.63
CA VAL A 253 -4.17 4.22 -6.67
C VAL A 253 -4.22 2.92 -5.87
N LEU A 254 -4.11 3.05 -4.55
CA LEU A 254 -4.24 1.96 -3.61
C LEU A 254 -5.69 1.90 -3.14
N SER A 255 -6.28 0.70 -3.08
CA SER A 255 -7.55 0.56 -2.35
C SER A 255 -7.35 0.83 -0.86
N GLU A 256 -8.39 1.30 -0.18
CA GLU A 256 -8.40 1.29 1.29
C GLU A 256 -8.28 -0.16 1.80
N PRO A 257 -7.51 -0.45 2.86
CA PRO A 257 -7.26 -1.84 3.30
C PRO A 257 -8.52 -2.62 3.66
N LEU A 258 -9.56 -1.90 4.08
CA LEU A 258 -10.85 -2.45 4.49
C LEU A 258 -11.91 -2.40 3.38
N GLY A 259 -11.56 -1.90 2.19
CA GLY A 259 -12.43 -1.93 0.99
C GLY A 259 -13.36 -0.74 0.83
N VAL A 260 -13.23 0.32 1.64
CA VAL A 260 -14.02 1.55 1.48
C VAL A 260 -13.77 2.15 0.10
N LEU A 261 -14.87 2.42 -0.62
CA LEU A 261 -14.89 2.93 -1.99
C LEU A 261 -14.04 2.12 -3.00
N PHE A 262 -13.82 0.82 -2.73
CA PHE A 262 -13.01 -0.05 -3.58
C PHE A 262 -13.50 -0.05 -5.03
N GLN A 263 -14.81 -0.23 -5.22
CA GLN A 263 -15.43 -0.33 -6.53
C GLN A 263 -15.22 0.95 -7.34
N GLU A 264 -15.45 2.09 -6.70
CA GLU A 264 -15.35 3.43 -7.27
C GLU A 264 -13.92 3.79 -7.64
N SER A 265 -12.96 3.53 -6.74
CA SER A 265 -11.54 3.79 -6.99
C SER A 265 -10.99 2.93 -8.12
N GLN A 266 -11.34 1.65 -8.15
CA GLN A 266 -10.92 0.76 -9.24
C GLN A 266 -11.57 1.17 -10.57
N LYS A 267 -12.86 1.52 -10.56
CA LYS A 267 -13.58 1.97 -11.76
C LYS A 267 -12.98 3.26 -12.34
N ALA A 268 -12.60 4.22 -11.49
CA ALA A 268 -11.94 5.45 -11.93
C ALA A 268 -10.63 5.17 -12.66
N VAL A 269 -9.78 4.30 -12.11
CA VAL A 269 -8.51 3.92 -12.75
C VAL A 269 -8.75 3.13 -14.02
N TYR A 270 -9.68 2.16 -13.99
CA TYR A 270 -10.03 1.35 -15.15
C TYR A 270 -10.45 2.23 -16.34
N LEU A 271 -11.28 3.24 -16.11
CA LEU A 271 -11.72 4.18 -17.16
C LEU A 271 -10.61 5.10 -17.68
N MET A 272 -9.55 5.33 -16.91
CA MET A 272 -8.40 6.14 -17.31
C MET A 272 -7.32 5.33 -18.03
N ASN A 273 -7.20 4.03 -17.69
CA ASN A 273 -6.11 3.18 -18.16
C ASN A 273 -6.11 3.01 -19.69
N ASP A 274 -7.29 2.99 -20.32
CA ASP A 274 -7.44 2.95 -21.79
C ASP A 274 -6.71 4.09 -22.51
N ALA A 275 -6.52 5.24 -21.84
CA ALA A 275 -5.81 6.40 -22.36
C ALA A 275 -4.40 6.58 -21.76
N ASP A 276 -4.16 6.03 -20.56
CA ASP A 276 -2.89 6.16 -19.83
C ASP A 276 -2.58 4.90 -19.01
N GLU A 277 -1.81 3.99 -19.61
CA GLU A 277 -1.35 2.74 -18.98
C GLU A 277 -0.42 2.96 -17.76
N ASN A 278 0.05 4.20 -17.53
CA ASN A 278 0.87 4.54 -16.36
C ASN A 278 0.05 4.98 -15.13
N ILE A 279 -1.27 4.75 -15.15
CA ILE A 279 -2.15 4.85 -14.00
C ILE A 279 -2.68 3.46 -13.67
N VAL A 280 -2.32 2.93 -12.50
CA VAL A 280 -2.68 1.56 -12.10
C VAL A 280 -3.38 1.52 -10.76
N PHE A 281 -4.23 0.52 -10.58
CA PHE A 281 -4.91 0.24 -9.31
C PHE A 281 -4.27 -0.97 -8.65
N ILE A 282 -4.04 -0.90 -7.34
CA ILE A 282 -3.59 -2.03 -6.53
C ILE A 282 -4.64 -2.30 -5.47
N ASP A 283 -5.22 -3.49 -5.52
CA ASP A 283 -6.03 -4.01 -4.42
C ASP A 283 -5.14 -4.35 -3.22
N THR A 284 -5.24 -3.54 -2.18
CA THR A 284 -4.57 -3.75 -0.89
C THR A 284 -5.48 -4.42 0.14
N THR A 285 -6.72 -4.75 -0.21
CA THR A 285 -7.63 -5.42 0.70
C THR A 285 -7.09 -6.79 1.10
N GLY A 286 -7.22 -7.12 2.38
CA GLY A 286 -6.67 -8.36 2.93
C GLY A 286 -5.13 -8.43 2.98
N TRP A 287 -4.40 -7.38 2.58
CA TRP A 287 -2.94 -7.31 2.78
C TRP A 287 -2.58 -7.32 4.26
N VAL A 288 -3.35 -6.59 5.06
CA VAL A 288 -3.25 -6.60 6.51
C VAL A 288 -4.54 -7.17 7.07
N ARG A 289 -4.44 -8.23 7.85
CA ARG A 289 -5.60 -8.87 8.46
C ARG A 289 -6.19 -7.95 9.53
N TYR A 290 -7.50 -7.69 9.46
CA TYR A 290 -8.18 -6.90 10.48
C TYR A 290 -8.18 -7.64 11.83
N GLY A 291 -7.68 -6.96 12.86
CA GLY A 291 -7.49 -7.52 14.19
C GLY A 291 -6.54 -6.67 15.04
N PRO A 292 -6.56 -6.83 16.37
CA PRO A 292 -5.75 -6.02 17.29
C PRO A 292 -4.23 -6.19 17.10
N THR A 293 -3.76 -7.25 16.44
CA THR A 293 -2.32 -7.38 16.18
C THR A 293 -1.79 -6.39 15.15
N ALA A 294 -2.62 -5.91 14.24
CA ALA A 294 -2.20 -5.00 13.18
C ALA A 294 -2.98 -3.66 13.15
N TYR A 295 -4.12 -3.59 13.83
CA TYR A 295 -4.98 -2.41 13.90
C TYR A 295 -5.15 -1.93 15.34
N THR A 296 -5.16 -0.61 15.55
CA THR A 296 -5.60 -0.03 16.83
C THR A 296 -7.12 0.20 16.86
N ASN A 297 -7.70 0.44 15.69
CA ASN A 297 -9.13 0.57 15.42
C ASN A 297 -9.35 0.38 13.90
N PRO A 298 -10.59 0.33 13.38
CA PRO A 298 -10.84 0.15 11.94
C PRO A 298 -10.11 1.13 11.02
N LEU A 299 -9.86 2.37 11.47
CA LEU A 299 -9.27 3.44 10.66
C LEU A 299 -7.74 3.47 10.71
N HIS A 300 -7.11 2.79 11.68
CA HIS A 300 -5.71 3.00 12.00
C HIS A 300 -4.94 1.70 12.19
N LEU A 301 -3.85 1.56 11.43
CA LEU A 301 -2.85 0.53 11.61
C LEU A 301 -1.93 0.87 12.80
N ASN A 302 -1.53 -0.15 13.56
CA ASN A 302 -0.44 -0.03 14.53
C ASN A 302 0.93 -0.20 13.82
N ASP A 303 2.05 -0.15 14.55
CA ASP A 303 3.39 -0.28 13.97
C ASP A 303 3.54 -1.58 13.16
N LYS A 304 2.97 -2.70 13.62
CA LYS A 304 3.02 -3.99 12.92
C LYS A 304 2.22 -3.97 11.62
N GLY A 305 1.04 -3.34 11.64
CA GLY A 305 0.20 -3.18 10.44
C GLY A 305 0.89 -2.34 9.37
N GLN A 306 1.50 -1.22 9.76
CA GLN A 306 2.26 -0.35 8.85
C GLN A 306 3.47 -1.07 8.24
N GLU A 307 4.20 -1.84 9.05
CA GLU A 307 5.31 -2.68 8.59
C GLU A 307 4.84 -3.72 7.55
N LEU A 308 3.76 -4.46 7.84
CA LEU A 308 3.21 -5.45 6.91
C LEU A 308 2.76 -4.82 5.59
N PHE A 309 2.09 -3.68 5.66
CA PHE A 309 1.66 -2.93 4.46
C PHE A 309 2.87 -2.49 3.63
N ALA A 310 3.89 -1.90 4.28
CA ALA A 310 5.12 -1.48 3.63
C ALA A 310 5.86 -2.64 2.93
N HIS A 311 5.98 -3.80 3.59
CA HIS A 311 6.65 -4.97 3.02
C HIS A 311 5.91 -5.59 1.83
N LYS A 312 4.60 -5.36 1.72
CA LYS A 312 3.81 -5.78 0.55
C LYS A 312 3.90 -4.78 -0.60
N LEU A 313 3.92 -3.48 -0.31
CA LEU A 313 4.01 -2.44 -1.32
C LEU A 313 5.43 -2.27 -1.89
N ALA A 314 6.47 -2.34 -1.05
CA ALA A 314 7.86 -2.04 -1.45
C ALA A 314 8.36 -2.86 -2.64
N PRO A 315 8.12 -4.19 -2.73
CA PRO A 315 8.55 -4.98 -3.89
C PRO A 315 7.89 -4.53 -5.21
N LEU A 316 6.63 -4.09 -5.16
CA LEU A 316 5.90 -3.59 -6.32
C LEU A 316 6.52 -2.27 -6.81
N LEU A 317 6.77 -1.33 -5.89
CA LEU A 317 7.43 -0.07 -6.21
C LEU A 317 8.86 -0.29 -6.75
N LYS A 318 9.62 -1.21 -6.14
CA LYS A 318 10.96 -1.59 -6.60
C LYS A 318 10.95 -2.14 -8.03
N ALA A 319 9.98 -3.00 -8.35
CA ALA A 319 9.84 -3.54 -9.69
C ALA A 319 9.64 -2.42 -10.72
N LYS A 320 8.76 -1.44 -10.43
CA LYS A 320 8.55 -0.30 -11.31
C LYS A 320 9.79 0.59 -11.44
N LEU A 321 10.48 0.88 -10.34
CA LEU A 321 11.73 1.66 -10.35
C LEU A 321 12.81 0.99 -11.21
N ASN A 322 12.81 -0.34 -11.29
CA ASN A 322 13.72 -1.12 -12.12
C ASN A 322 13.25 -1.29 -13.58
N GLY A 323 12.12 -0.68 -13.97
CA GLY A 323 11.55 -0.80 -15.31
C GLY A 323 10.93 -2.17 -15.62
N LEU A 324 10.59 -2.97 -14.61
CA LEU A 324 9.90 -4.25 -14.80
C LEU A 324 8.41 -4.04 -15.09
N PRO A 325 7.76 -4.98 -15.81
CA PRO A 325 6.32 -4.99 -15.99
C PRO A 325 5.58 -5.00 -14.65
N PHE A 326 4.44 -4.30 -14.60
CA PHE A 326 3.58 -4.18 -13.43
C PHE A 326 2.19 -4.68 -13.82
N PRO A 327 1.54 -5.60 -13.08
CA PRO A 327 1.86 -6.10 -11.74
C PRO A 327 2.79 -7.32 -11.71
N VAL A 328 3.60 -7.44 -10.66
CA VAL A 328 4.39 -8.64 -10.34
C VAL A 328 3.66 -9.38 -9.22
N GLN A 329 3.35 -10.69 -9.36
CA GLN A 329 3.45 -11.75 -8.34
C GLN A 329 2.80 -13.09 -8.79
N PRO A 330 3.57 -14.19 -8.86
CA PRO A 330 3.05 -15.55 -8.72
C PRO A 330 3.51 -16.23 -7.42
N ASN A 331 2.63 -17.06 -6.82
CA ASN A 331 2.98 -18.00 -5.76
C ASN A 331 3.64 -19.24 -6.40
N PRO A 332 4.93 -19.55 -6.11
CA PRO A 332 5.66 -20.61 -6.80
C PRO A 332 5.15 -22.03 -6.55
N ASN A 333 4.26 -22.23 -5.58
CA ASN A 333 3.78 -23.55 -5.17
C ASN A 333 2.38 -23.91 -5.70
N LEU A 334 1.71 -23.01 -6.40
CA LEU A 334 0.42 -23.27 -7.07
C LEU A 334 0.59 -23.20 -8.59
N PRO A 335 -0.16 -24.01 -9.35
CA PRO A 335 -0.06 -23.96 -10.80
C PRO A 335 -0.52 -22.59 -11.30
N TYR A 336 0.09 -22.09 -12.38
CA TYR A 336 -0.34 -20.86 -13.04
C TYR A 336 -0.40 -19.65 -12.08
N ASP A 337 -1.46 -18.84 -12.17
CA ASP A 337 -1.61 -17.55 -11.48
C ASP A 337 -2.46 -17.67 -10.23
N TRP A 338 -2.72 -18.89 -9.79
CA TRP A 338 -3.51 -19.15 -8.60
C TRP A 338 -2.79 -18.64 -7.37
N GLN A 339 -3.49 -17.78 -6.64
CA GLN A 339 -3.10 -17.29 -5.33
C GLN A 339 -4.03 -17.90 -4.28
N THR A 340 -3.67 -17.74 -3.01
CA THR A 340 -4.47 -18.30 -1.92
C THR A 340 -4.34 -17.47 -0.66
N ILE A 341 -5.42 -17.38 0.09
CA ILE A 341 -5.52 -16.62 1.34
C ILE A 341 -6.61 -17.23 2.22
N ASP A 342 -6.47 -17.08 3.53
CA ASP A 342 -7.60 -17.23 4.44
C ASP A 342 -8.30 -15.87 4.57
N ILE A 343 -9.53 -15.79 4.07
CA ILE A 343 -10.41 -14.63 4.21
C ILE A 343 -10.97 -14.64 5.63
N GLY A 344 -10.84 -13.52 6.33
CA GLY A 344 -11.45 -13.32 7.64
C GLY A 344 -10.63 -12.45 8.58
N GLN A 345 -11.27 -12.10 9.69
CA GLN A 345 -10.66 -11.31 10.76
C GLN A 345 -9.85 -12.22 11.69
N GLU A 346 -8.81 -11.67 12.31
CA GLU A 346 -7.86 -12.41 13.13
C GLU A 346 -8.52 -13.31 14.19
N ASN A 347 -9.51 -12.78 14.91
CA ASN A 347 -10.13 -13.49 16.03
C ASN A 347 -11.22 -14.49 15.61
N THR A 348 -11.59 -14.54 14.34
CA THR A 348 -12.79 -15.28 13.90
C THR A 348 -12.52 -16.27 12.76
N ILE A 349 -11.38 -16.14 12.09
CA ILE A 349 -11.04 -16.98 10.93
C ILE A 349 -10.77 -18.45 11.28
N GLY A 350 -10.30 -18.71 12.51
CA GLY A 350 -9.99 -20.05 12.99
C GLY A 350 -8.60 -20.53 12.59
N LEU A 351 -8.45 -21.85 12.47
CA LEU A 351 -7.21 -22.50 12.05
C LEU A 351 -6.72 -22.03 10.67
N GLU A 352 -5.41 -21.99 10.46
CA GLU A 352 -4.86 -21.66 9.14
C GLU A 352 -5.27 -22.74 8.12
N GLY A 353 -5.77 -22.27 6.97
CA GLY A 353 -6.14 -23.14 5.88
C GLY A 353 -4.94 -23.55 5.04
N SER A 354 -5.11 -24.59 4.23
CA SER A 354 -4.07 -25.03 3.29
C SER A 354 -4.65 -25.48 1.96
N VAL A 355 -3.79 -25.54 0.96
CA VAL A 355 -4.13 -25.99 -0.39
C VAL A 355 -3.01 -26.86 -0.94
N SER A 356 -3.38 -27.93 -1.62
CA SER A 356 -2.48 -28.71 -2.47
C SER A 356 -3.05 -28.82 -3.88
N PHE A 357 -2.16 -28.90 -4.87
CA PHE A 357 -2.50 -29.23 -6.24
C PHE A 357 -1.61 -30.40 -6.68
N ASP A 358 -2.24 -31.50 -7.10
CA ASP A 358 -1.52 -32.73 -7.45
C ASP A 358 -1.33 -32.91 -8.96
N SER A 359 -0.56 -33.94 -9.35
CA SER A 359 -0.29 -34.26 -10.75
C SER A 359 -1.52 -34.78 -11.51
N ALA A 360 -2.61 -35.15 -10.81
CA ALA A 360 -3.89 -35.45 -11.43
C ALA A 360 -4.74 -34.19 -11.65
N HIS A 361 -4.17 -33.02 -11.35
CA HIS A 361 -4.78 -31.70 -11.46
C HIS A 361 -6.00 -31.51 -10.55
N VAL A 362 -5.95 -32.10 -9.37
CA VAL A 362 -6.97 -31.94 -8.33
C VAL A 362 -6.48 -30.93 -7.29
N PHE A 363 -7.30 -29.92 -7.03
CA PHE A 363 -7.13 -29.05 -5.87
C PHE A 363 -7.73 -29.73 -4.65
N THR A 364 -6.95 -29.85 -3.57
CA THR A 364 -7.46 -30.21 -2.25
C THR A 364 -7.31 -29.00 -1.33
N LEU A 365 -8.42 -28.53 -0.77
CA LEU A 365 -8.46 -27.39 0.13
C LEU A 365 -8.87 -27.85 1.53
N TRP A 366 -8.15 -27.37 2.54
CA TRP A 366 -8.51 -27.45 3.94
C TRP A 366 -8.85 -26.06 4.43
N GLY A 367 -10.07 -25.85 4.91
CA GLY A 367 -10.52 -24.54 5.36
C GLY A 367 -11.34 -24.62 6.64
N SER A 368 -11.02 -23.78 7.62
CA SER A 368 -11.83 -23.54 8.81
C SER A 368 -12.77 -22.33 8.60
N GLY A 369 -13.20 -21.72 9.71
CA GLY A 369 -13.90 -20.44 9.73
C GLY A 369 -15.40 -20.60 9.87
N GLN A 370 -16.08 -19.50 10.13
CA GLN A 370 -17.53 -19.45 10.37
C GLN A 370 -18.37 -19.39 9.08
N GLY A 371 -17.71 -19.23 7.93
CA GLY A 371 -18.31 -19.26 6.61
C GLY A 371 -18.56 -17.88 5.98
N PRO A 372 -19.18 -17.85 4.78
CA PRO A 372 -19.20 -16.65 3.93
C PRO A 372 -20.03 -15.48 4.46
N MET A 373 -20.97 -15.72 5.37
CA MET A 373 -21.79 -14.63 5.95
C MET A 373 -20.97 -13.64 6.79
N VAL A 374 -19.86 -14.09 7.37
CA VAL A 374 -18.94 -13.24 8.16
C VAL A 374 -17.53 -13.24 7.54
N ASP A 375 -17.43 -13.61 6.26
CA ASP A 375 -16.18 -13.68 5.50
C ASP A 375 -15.06 -14.51 6.16
N ASN A 376 -15.38 -15.70 6.68
CA ASN A 376 -14.38 -16.58 7.30
C ASN A 376 -14.24 -17.91 6.56
N PHE A 377 -13.28 -18.03 5.64
CA PHE A 377 -13.07 -19.21 4.81
C PHE A 377 -11.71 -19.22 4.10
N ARG A 378 -11.27 -20.40 3.65
CA ARG A 378 -10.14 -20.55 2.73
C ARG A 378 -10.55 -20.16 1.32
N PHE A 379 -9.73 -19.35 0.63
CA PHE A 379 -9.95 -18.98 -0.77
C PHE A 379 -8.70 -19.24 -1.61
N VAL A 380 -8.90 -19.84 -2.78
CA VAL A 380 -7.87 -20.05 -3.82
C VAL A 380 -8.40 -19.39 -5.08
N TYR A 381 -7.67 -18.43 -5.65
CA TYR A 381 -8.27 -17.47 -6.59
C TYR A 381 -7.35 -16.99 -7.71
N GLN A 382 -7.98 -16.42 -8.74
CA GLN A 382 -7.38 -15.57 -9.76
C GLN A 382 -8.23 -14.31 -9.97
N GLN A 383 -7.66 -13.29 -10.59
CA GLN A 383 -8.40 -12.09 -10.97
C GLN A 383 -9.19 -12.31 -12.27
N LEU A 384 -10.42 -11.81 -12.28
CA LEU A 384 -11.28 -11.73 -13.46
C LEU A 384 -11.59 -10.27 -13.76
N SER A 385 -11.25 -9.81 -14.96
CA SER A 385 -11.68 -8.50 -15.46
C SER A 385 -12.90 -8.66 -16.36
N ASN A 386 -13.90 -7.80 -16.14
CA ASN A 386 -15.16 -7.76 -16.86
C ASN A 386 -15.88 -9.11 -16.83
N ASN A 387 -16.05 -9.72 -18.01
CA ASN A 387 -16.85 -10.92 -18.23
C ASN A 387 -15.99 -12.17 -18.25
N GLY A 388 -16.54 -13.27 -17.73
CA GLY A 388 -15.85 -14.54 -17.67
C GLY A 388 -16.59 -15.59 -16.85
N SER A 389 -15.97 -16.74 -16.64
CA SER A 389 -16.56 -17.84 -15.90
C SER A 389 -15.53 -18.65 -15.12
N ILE A 390 -16.00 -19.32 -14.07
CA ILE A 390 -15.30 -20.42 -13.41
C ILE A 390 -16.19 -21.65 -13.43
N GLU A 391 -15.60 -22.77 -13.82
CA GLU A 391 -16.21 -24.09 -13.80
C GLU A 391 -15.36 -25.04 -12.96
N THR A 392 -16.00 -25.99 -12.28
CA THR A 392 -15.30 -27.07 -11.57
C THR A 392 -16.20 -28.29 -11.40
N THR A 393 -15.61 -29.46 -11.19
CA THR A 393 -16.28 -30.59 -10.55
C THR A 393 -15.89 -30.62 -9.08
N VAL A 394 -16.87 -30.49 -8.18
CA VAL A 394 -16.67 -30.76 -6.75
C VAL A 394 -16.73 -32.27 -6.57
N GLU A 395 -15.58 -32.92 -6.36
CA GLU A 395 -15.48 -34.38 -6.25
C GLU A 395 -15.96 -34.87 -4.89
N SER A 396 -15.57 -34.17 -3.82
CA SER A 396 -15.93 -34.53 -2.46
C SER A 396 -15.87 -33.33 -1.53
N HIS A 397 -16.63 -33.41 -0.44
CA HIS A 397 -16.62 -32.44 0.65
C HIS A 397 -16.78 -33.20 1.98
N ALA A 398 -15.66 -33.46 2.65
CA ALA A 398 -15.60 -34.11 3.95
C ALA A 398 -15.72 -33.05 5.05
N ALA A 399 -16.91 -32.96 5.64
CA ALA A 399 -17.26 -31.93 6.62
C ALA A 399 -17.89 -32.54 7.88
N PHE A 400 -17.58 -31.95 9.04
CA PHE A 400 -18.20 -32.29 10.32
C PHE A 400 -19.49 -31.49 10.56
N ALA A 401 -19.47 -30.18 10.31
CA ALA A 401 -20.63 -29.33 10.55
C ALA A 401 -21.62 -29.35 9.38
N SER A 402 -22.91 -29.38 9.70
CA SER A 402 -23.96 -29.38 8.66
C SER A 402 -23.99 -28.11 7.79
N CYS A 403 -23.43 -27.00 8.29
CA CYS A 403 -23.36 -25.71 7.61
C CYS A 403 -22.03 -25.44 6.88
N ALA A 404 -21.07 -26.39 6.92
CA ALA A 404 -19.82 -26.33 6.16
C ALA A 404 -20.11 -26.13 4.66
N LYS A 405 -19.21 -25.45 3.95
CA LYS A 405 -19.39 -25.13 2.53
C LYS A 405 -18.12 -25.38 1.73
N ALA A 406 -18.31 -25.91 0.52
CA ALA A 406 -17.26 -26.06 -0.48
C ALA A 406 -17.82 -25.76 -1.86
N GLY A 407 -17.17 -24.91 -2.65
CA GLY A 407 -17.68 -24.52 -3.96
C GLY A 407 -16.81 -23.50 -4.69
N ILE A 408 -17.40 -22.89 -5.72
CA ILE A 408 -16.83 -21.78 -6.48
C ILE A 408 -17.43 -20.46 -6.01
N MET A 409 -16.65 -19.40 -6.06
CA MET A 409 -17.03 -18.08 -5.61
C MET A 409 -16.50 -17.01 -6.55
N LEU A 410 -17.33 -16.01 -6.83
CA LEU A 410 -16.95 -14.69 -7.35
C LEU A 410 -17.06 -13.70 -6.19
N ARG A 411 -16.01 -12.92 -5.93
CA ARG A 411 -15.97 -11.90 -4.88
C ARG A 411 -15.26 -10.64 -5.35
N GLU A 412 -15.73 -9.49 -4.92
CA GLU A 412 -15.26 -8.19 -5.44
C GLU A 412 -13.81 -7.86 -5.02
N HIS A 413 -13.47 -8.08 -3.75
CA HIS A 413 -12.15 -7.78 -3.18
C HIS A 413 -11.80 -8.80 -2.09
N LEU A 414 -10.55 -8.86 -1.63
CA LEU A 414 -10.06 -9.88 -0.67
C LEU A 414 -10.28 -9.51 0.81
N GLY A 415 -10.64 -8.26 1.09
CA GLY A 415 -11.05 -7.80 2.42
C GLY A 415 -12.35 -8.40 2.94
N HIS A 416 -12.63 -8.22 4.23
CA HIS A 416 -13.92 -8.54 4.84
C HIS A 416 -15.09 -7.73 4.25
N THR A 417 -16.31 -8.22 4.46
CA THR A 417 -17.58 -7.64 3.97
C THR A 417 -17.68 -7.48 2.45
N SER A 418 -16.90 -8.26 1.69
CA SER A 418 -16.87 -8.13 0.24
C SER A 418 -18.16 -8.64 -0.40
N SER A 419 -18.67 -7.91 -1.38
CA SER A 419 -19.74 -8.40 -2.25
C SER A 419 -19.31 -9.70 -2.93
N HIS A 420 -20.10 -10.77 -2.80
CA HIS A 420 -19.75 -12.07 -3.33
C HIS A 420 -20.97 -12.94 -3.68
N VAL A 421 -20.76 -13.84 -4.64
CA VAL A 421 -21.68 -14.93 -5.00
C VAL A 421 -20.93 -16.25 -4.90
N MET A 422 -21.51 -17.22 -4.19
CA MET A 422 -20.93 -18.56 -4.05
C MET A 422 -21.93 -19.61 -4.52
N LEU A 423 -21.51 -20.47 -5.44
CA LEU A 423 -22.21 -21.70 -5.80
C LEU A 423 -21.43 -22.88 -5.25
N GLY A 424 -22.04 -23.69 -4.38
CA GLY A 424 -21.32 -24.75 -3.69
C GLY A 424 -22.22 -25.81 -3.09
N PHE A 425 -21.65 -26.57 -2.16
CA PHE A 425 -22.30 -27.65 -1.43
C PHE A 425 -22.24 -27.42 0.08
N SER A 426 -23.32 -27.76 0.77
CA SER A 426 -23.32 -27.98 2.22
C SER A 426 -24.03 -29.29 2.56
N PRO A 427 -23.64 -29.98 3.64
CA PRO A 427 -24.36 -31.17 4.07
C PRO A 427 -25.85 -30.92 4.32
N LYS A 428 -26.20 -29.76 4.91
CA LYS A 428 -27.59 -29.39 5.22
C LYS A 428 -28.43 -29.13 3.97
N GLN A 429 -27.92 -28.41 2.96
CA GLN A 429 -28.74 -27.90 1.86
C GLN A 429 -28.52 -28.65 0.52
N GLY A 430 -27.46 -29.45 0.40
CA GLY A 430 -27.01 -29.96 -0.89
C GLY A 430 -26.31 -28.87 -1.69
N VAL A 431 -26.61 -28.76 -2.99
CA VAL A 431 -26.19 -27.60 -3.80
C VAL A 431 -26.91 -26.35 -3.27
N LEU A 432 -26.18 -25.26 -3.10
CA LEU A 432 -26.69 -23.96 -2.70
C LEU A 432 -26.01 -22.84 -3.48
N LEU A 433 -26.76 -21.77 -3.71
CA LEU A 433 -26.27 -20.49 -4.21
C LEU A 433 -26.45 -19.43 -3.12
N LEU A 434 -25.37 -18.72 -2.81
CA LEU A 434 -25.33 -17.63 -1.84
C LEU A 434 -25.10 -16.30 -2.55
N LYS A 435 -25.75 -15.24 -2.05
CA LYS A 435 -25.42 -13.84 -2.30
C LYS A 435 -25.06 -13.19 -0.97
N ASN A 436 -23.84 -12.67 -0.84
CA ASN A 436 -23.32 -12.04 0.39
C ASN A 436 -23.59 -12.92 1.63
N GLY A 437 -23.29 -14.21 1.53
CA GLY A 437 -23.50 -15.20 2.59
C GLY A 437 -24.95 -15.70 2.80
N HIS A 438 -25.96 -15.05 2.21
CA HIS A 438 -27.36 -15.44 2.33
C HIS A 438 -27.79 -16.42 1.24
N VAL A 439 -28.53 -17.46 1.61
CA VAL A 439 -28.99 -18.50 0.68
C VAL A 439 -30.10 -17.94 -0.20
N VAL A 440 -29.87 -17.95 -1.51
CA VAL A 440 -30.83 -17.52 -2.53
C VAL A 440 -31.58 -18.72 -3.11
N ARG A 441 -30.85 -19.82 -3.36
CA ARG A 441 -31.44 -21.07 -3.88
C ARG A 441 -30.70 -22.29 -3.35
N SER A 442 -31.41 -23.41 -3.20
CA SER A 442 -30.81 -24.71 -2.87
C SER A 442 -31.54 -25.88 -3.53
N LYS A 443 -30.84 -27.00 -3.70
CA LYS A 443 -31.36 -28.27 -4.24
C LYS A 443 -30.61 -29.44 -3.59
N LYS A 444 -31.36 -30.42 -3.06
CA LYS A 444 -30.79 -31.58 -2.35
C LYS A 444 -30.07 -32.53 -3.31
N LEU A 445 -28.79 -32.25 -3.54
CA LEU A 445 -27.84 -33.02 -4.33
C LEU A 445 -26.52 -33.14 -3.56
N SER A 446 -25.75 -34.19 -3.83
CA SER A 446 -24.43 -34.43 -3.22
C SER A 446 -23.33 -34.48 -4.30
N PRO A 447 -22.07 -34.17 -3.93
CA PRO A 447 -20.92 -34.47 -4.79
C PRO A 447 -20.88 -35.96 -5.21
N PRO A 448 -20.32 -36.30 -6.39
CA PRO A 448 -19.67 -35.40 -7.34
C PRO A 448 -20.65 -34.67 -8.27
N TYR A 449 -20.46 -33.36 -8.45
CA TYR A 449 -21.27 -32.53 -9.36
C TYR A 449 -20.44 -31.39 -9.95
N ARG A 450 -20.84 -30.93 -11.15
CA ARG A 450 -20.23 -29.79 -11.83
C ARG A 450 -20.96 -28.51 -11.50
N LEU A 451 -20.19 -27.46 -11.22
CA LEU A 451 -20.67 -26.12 -10.89
C LEU A 451 -20.06 -25.12 -11.87
N ARG A 452 -20.85 -24.12 -12.27
CA ARG A 452 -20.41 -22.98 -13.07
C ARG A 452 -21.01 -21.69 -12.56
N LEU A 453 -20.16 -20.66 -12.44
CA LEU A 453 -20.56 -19.27 -12.30
C LEU A 453 -20.02 -18.49 -13.49
N GLN A 454 -20.89 -17.77 -14.19
CA GLN A 454 -20.53 -16.92 -15.32
C GLN A 454 -20.96 -15.48 -15.03
N ARG A 455 -20.02 -14.54 -15.07
CA ARG A 455 -20.29 -13.11 -15.00
C ARG A 455 -20.49 -12.56 -16.41
N GLN A 456 -21.62 -11.92 -16.62
CA GLN A 456 -21.94 -11.13 -17.80
C GLN A 456 -22.48 -9.79 -17.33
N ASP A 457 -21.62 -8.78 -17.42
CA ASP A 457 -21.83 -7.42 -16.94
C ASP A 457 -22.18 -7.41 -15.44
N LEU A 458 -23.44 -7.17 -15.10
CA LEU A 458 -23.97 -7.12 -13.74
C LEU A 458 -24.63 -8.43 -13.29
N THR A 459 -24.82 -9.38 -14.20
CA THR A 459 -25.53 -10.64 -13.93
C THR A 459 -24.52 -11.76 -13.76
N ILE A 460 -24.65 -12.50 -12.65
CA ILE A 460 -23.93 -13.75 -12.40
C ILE A 460 -24.91 -14.90 -12.60
N MET A 461 -24.69 -15.67 -13.66
CA MET A 461 -25.46 -16.86 -14.00
C MET A 461 -24.85 -18.10 -13.34
N ALA A 462 -25.65 -18.81 -12.54
CA ALA A 462 -25.26 -20.07 -11.93
C ALA A 462 -25.82 -21.25 -12.73
N SER A 463 -24.96 -22.21 -13.08
CA SER A 463 -25.38 -23.46 -13.72
C SER A 463 -24.79 -24.66 -13.00
N ILE A 464 -25.49 -25.79 -13.06
CA ILE A 464 -25.06 -27.04 -12.44
C ILE A 464 -25.20 -28.20 -13.43
N ALA A 465 -24.39 -29.25 -13.33
CA ALA A 465 -24.52 -30.44 -14.16
C ALA A 465 -24.07 -31.70 -13.43
N SER A 466 -24.64 -32.85 -13.80
CA SER A 466 -24.12 -34.15 -13.36
C SER A 466 -22.65 -34.29 -13.75
N SER A 467 -21.87 -34.98 -12.92
CA SER A 467 -20.45 -35.27 -13.18
C SER A 467 -20.24 -36.29 -14.31
N THR A 468 -21.29 -37.02 -14.71
CA THR A 468 -21.29 -37.99 -15.81
C THR A 468 -21.20 -37.31 -17.19
N PHE A 469 -20.54 -37.96 -18.16
CA PHE A 469 -20.46 -37.51 -19.54
C PHE A 469 -21.61 -38.08 -20.41
N PRO A 470 -22.17 -37.32 -21.38
CA PRO A 470 -21.84 -35.92 -21.71
C PRO A 470 -22.41 -34.92 -20.69
N THR A 471 -21.68 -33.83 -20.44
CA THR A 471 -22.13 -32.78 -19.52
C THR A 471 -23.24 -31.95 -20.16
N THR A 472 -24.39 -31.91 -19.50
CA THR A 472 -25.52 -31.05 -19.89
C THR A 472 -25.75 -30.04 -18.77
N TRP A 473 -25.49 -28.76 -19.03
CA TRP A 473 -25.66 -27.69 -18.04
C TRP A 473 -27.15 -27.36 -17.83
N GLU A 474 -27.61 -27.44 -16.58
CA GLU A 474 -28.91 -26.97 -16.11
C GLU A 474 -28.73 -25.57 -15.52
N SER A 475 -29.54 -24.58 -15.98
CA SER A 475 -29.58 -23.27 -15.31
C SER A 475 -30.08 -23.44 -13.88
N PHE A 476 -29.33 -22.89 -12.92
CA PHE A 476 -29.68 -22.96 -11.52
C PHE A 476 -30.38 -21.69 -11.06
N PHE A 477 -29.76 -20.53 -11.24
CA PHE A 477 -30.34 -19.23 -10.89
C PHE A 477 -29.43 -18.10 -11.40
N ASP A 478 -30.01 -16.95 -11.71
CA ASP A 478 -29.26 -15.75 -12.10
C ASP A 478 -29.36 -14.70 -11.00
N ILE A 479 -28.24 -14.05 -10.69
CA ILE A 479 -28.14 -13.02 -9.64
C ILE A 479 -27.64 -11.73 -10.27
N ASP A 480 -28.42 -10.66 -10.13
CA ASP A 480 -27.92 -9.31 -10.38
C ASP A 480 -27.18 -8.79 -9.15
N ILE A 481 -25.92 -8.39 -9.35
CA ILE A 481 -25.05 -7.80 -8.34
C ILE A 481 -24.01 -6.90 -9.02
N GLU A 482 -23.97 -5.64 -8.62
CA GLU A 482 -22.92 -4.73 -9.07
C GLU A 482 -21.62 -5.07 -8.34
N MET A 483 -20.51 -5.13 -9.10
CA MET A 483 -19.16 -5.30 -8.57
C MET A 483 -18.18 -4.49 -9.40
N ALA A 484 -16.98 -4.27 -8.89
CA ALA A 484 -15.87 -3.65 -9.60
C ALA A 484 -15.58 -4.34 -10.96
N PRO A 485 -15.00 -3.63 -11.94
CA PRO A 485 -14.66 -4.23 -13.23
C PRO A 485 -13.76 -5.46 -13.09
N THR A 486 -12.75 -5.39 -12.21
CA THR A 486 -11.85 -6.48 -11.85
C THR A 486 -12.19 -7.02 -10.47
N ILE A 487 -12.53 -8.31 -10.43
CA ILE A 487 -12.92 -9.06 -9.23
C ILE A 487 -12.05 -10.31 -9.08
N TYR A 488 -12.36 -11.16 -8.11
CA TYR A 488 -11.73 -12.45 -7.91
C TYR A 488 -12.72 -13.58 -8.11
N LEU A 489 -12.29 -14.62 -8.82
CA LEU A 489 -13.00 -15.89 -8.91
C LEU A 489 -12.14 -17.02 -8.35
N GLY A 490 -12.77 -18.06 -7.82
CA GLY A 490 -11.98 -19.14 -7.24
C GLY A 490 -12.75 -20.20 -6.48
N LEU A 491 -11.99 -21.03 -5.77
CA LEU A 491 -12.46 -22.12 -4.92
C LEU A 491 -12.51 -21.65 -3.47
N ALA A 492 -13.64 -21.89 -2.80
CA ALA A 492 -13.85 -21.51 -1.40
C ALA A 492 -14.24 -22.72 -0.54
N VAL A 493 -13.62 -22.85 0.64
CA VAL A 493 -13.92 -23.92 1.61
C VAL A 493 -13.98 -23.36 3.03
N THR A 494 -14.99 -23.80 3.79
CA THR A 494 -15.13 -23.53 5.21
C THR A 494 -15.79 -24.68 5.94
N SER A 495 -15.32 -24.94 7.16
CA SER A 495 -15.92 -25.88 8.10
C SER A 495 -17.17 -25.35 8.78
N CYS A 496 -17.47 -24.04 8.71
CA CYS A 496 -18.47 -23.38 9.55
C CYS A 496 -18.17 -23.52 11.07
N ASP A 497 -16.94 -23.86 11.43
CA ASP A 497 -16.44 -24.01 12.80
C ASP A 497 -14.95 -23.61 12.83
N PRO A 498 -14.57 -22.50 13.50
CA PRO A 498 -13.19 -22.03 13.51
C PRO A 498 -12.20 -23.01 14.17
N SER A 499 -12.66 -24.01 14.92
CA SER A 499 -11.81 -24.96 15.64
C SER A 499 -11.41 -26.21 14.84
N VAL A 500 -12.01 -26.44 13.67
CA VAL A 500 -11.73 -27.60 12.81
C VAL A 500 -11.73 -27.20 11.34
N VAL A 501 -11.07 -28.00 10.50
CA VAL A 501 -11.06 -27.81 9.04
C VAL A 501 -12.05 -28.75 8.35
N SER A 502 -12.67 -28.28 7.28
CA SER A 502 -13.35 -29.11 6.28
C SER A 502 -12.42 -29.33 5.09
N VAL A 503 -12.55 -30.48 4.44
CA VAL A 503 -11.72 -30.86 3.28
C VAL A 503 -12.58 -31.01 2.05
N ALA A 504 -12.21 -30.32 0.96
CA ALA A 504 -12.89 -30.49 -0.32
C ALA A 504 -11.90 -30.71 -1.46
N LYS A 505 -12.32 -31.53 -2.42
CA LYS A 505 -11.56 -31.85 -3.64
C LYS A 505 -12.27 -31.30 -4.87
N PHE A 506 -11.51 -30.62 -5.71
CA PHE A 506 -12.00 -29.98 -6.93
C PHE A 506 -11.16 -30.45 -8.11
N SER A 507 -11.82 -30.95 -9.15
CA SER A 507 -11.20 -31.35 -10.42
C SER A 507 -11.79 -30.52 -11.57
N HIS A 508 -11.18 -30.62 -12.75
CA HIS A 508 -11.66 -29.94 -13.97
C HIS A 508 -11.91 -28.44 -13.74
N VAL A 509 -11.05 -27.78 -12.97
CA VAL A 509 -11.16 -26.34 -12.71
C VAL A 509 -10.79 -25.60 -14.00
N LYS A 510 -11.75 -24.86 -14.55
CA LYS A 510 -11.62 -24.12 -15.81
C LYS A 510 -12.00 -22.66 -15.60
N LEU A 511 -11.24 -21.75 -16.21
CA LEU A 511 -11.51 -20.32 -16.20
C LEU A 511 -11.71 -19.81 -17.62
N GLU A 512 -12.71 -18.98 -17.84
CA GLU A 512 -12.86 -18.21 -19.09
C GLU A 512 -12.87 -16.72 -18.74
N GLY A 513 -12.22 -15.89 -19.55
CA GLY A 513 -11.88 -14.54 -19.12
C GLY A 513 -10.68 -14.51 -18.16
N GLY A 514 -10.24 -13.31 -17.79
CA GLY A 514 -9.19 -13.12 -16.78
C GLY A 514 -8.05 -12.21 -17.21
N ILE A 515 -7.25 -11.81 -16.22
CA ILE A 515 -5.96 -11.14 -16.40
C ILE A 515 -4.88 -12.16 -16.06
N GLY A 516 -4.06 -12.53 -17.04
CA GLY A 516 -2.91 -13.42 -16.82
C GLY A 516 -1.66 -12.66 -16.41
N ARG A 517 -0.58 -13.40 -16.09
CA ARG A 517 0.72 -12.91 -15.57
C ARG A 517 1.28 -11.62 -16.17
N ASP A 518 1.06 -11.38 -17.45
CA ASP A 518 1.61 -10.28 -18.22
C ASP A 518 0.68 -9.06 -18.30
N GLY A 519 -0.46 -9.08 -17.60
CA GLY A 519 -1.48 -8.06 -17.69
C GLY A 519 -2.34 -8.17 -18.96
N SER A 520 -2.18 -9.23 -19.77
CA SER A 520 -2.99 -9.40 -20.97
C SER A 520 -4.41 -9.88 -20.66
N TYR A 521 -5.38 -9.36 -21.41
CA TYR A 521 -6.78 -9.74 -21.33
C TYR A 521 -7.03 -11.01 -22.14
N TYR A 522 -7.52 -12.06 -21.49
CA TYR A 522 -7.82 -13.33 -22.15
C TYR A 522 -9.28 -13.37 -22.55
N THR A 523 -9.59 -13.21 -23.84
CA THR A 523 -10.97 -13.19 -24.38
C THR A 523 -11.49 -14.57 -24.79
N GLY A 524 -10.66 -15.62 -24.70
CA GLY A 524 -11.01 -17.00 -25.05
C GLY A 524 -11.08 -17.92 -23.83
N GLY A 525 -11.97 -18.93 -23.86
CA GLY A 525 -12.11 -19.89 -22.78
C GLY A 525 -10.83 -20.71 -22.58
N ARG A 526 -10.15 -20.52 -21.46
CA ARG A 526 -8.99 -21.33 -21.09
C ARG A 526 -9.50 -22.58 -20.39
N LEU A 527 -9.63 -23.68 -21.13
CA LEU A 527 -9.41 -24.99 -20.52
C LEU A 527 -8.01 -24.92 -19.89
N LEU A 528 -7.95 -24.81 -18.55
CA LEU A 528 -6.68 -24.78 -17.84
C LEU A 528 -5.90 -26.10 -18.00
N LEU A 529 -6.46 -27.12 -18.67
CA LEU A 529 -5.89 -28.45 -18.76
C LEU A 529 -6.32 -29.16 -20.05
N GLN A 530 -5.78 -28.74 -21.19
CA GLN A 530 -5.49 -29.65 -22.30
C GLN A 530 -4.45 -29.02 -23.21
N ASN A 531 -3.18 -29.28 -22.92
CA ASN A 531 -2.19 -29.43 -23.97
C ASN A 531 -1.73 -30.89 -23.91
N TYR A 532 -2.52 -31.75 -24.56
CA TYR A 532 -2.15 -32.78 -25.55
C TYR A 532 -3.35 -33.70 -25.78
#